data_AF-A0A1H0QAE6-F1
#
_entry.id   AF-A0A1H0QAE6-F1
#
_cell.length_a   1.000
_cell.length_b   1.000
_cell.length_c   1.000
_cell.angle_alpha   90.00
_cell.angle_beta   90.00
_cell.angle_gamma   90.00
#
_symmetry.space_group_name_H-M   'P 1'
#
loop_
_entity.id
_entity.type
_entity.pdbx_description
1 polymer ?
#
loop_
_entity_poly.entity_id
_entity_poly.type
_entity_poly.pdbx_seq_one_letter_code
_entity_poly.pdbx_strand_id
1 'polypeptide(L)'
;MEHRGKIDIDMSFNEYEIRTMLSDYSNENMLNFDIEVLSKEIYKFTNGYPFLVSRICQIIDENILKNRDKAWDEFHIQKAMKILLEENNTLFDDLIKNMENNDK
;
A
#
# COMPACT_ATOMS: atom_id res chain seq x y z
N MET A 1 41.26 -4.64 -3.56
CA MET A 1 40.28 -4.25 -2.53
C MET A 1 39.13 -3.58 -3.25
N GLU A 2 38.09 -4.34 -3.60
CA GLU A 2 36.91 -3.79 -4.25
C GLU A 2 36.01 -3.12 -3.21
N HIS A 3 35.88 -1.80 -3.27
CA HIS A 3 34.79 -1.10 -2.62
C HIS A 3 33.53 -1.31 -3.47
N ARG A 4 32.73 -2.32 -3.12
CA ARG A 4 31.34 -2.38 -3.58
C ARG A 4 30.58 -1.26 -2.88
N GLY A 5 30.51 -0.11 -3.53
CA GLY A 5 29.67 1.00 -3.08
C GLY A 5 28.23 0.53 -2.99
N LYS A 6 27.68 0.56 -1.77
CA LYS A 6 26.25 0.40 -1.53
C LYS A 6 25.56 1.60 -2.19
N ILE A 7 24.85 1.39 -3.29
CA ILE A 7 23.98 2.41 -3.84
C ILE A 7 22.72 2.39 -2.97
N ASP A 8 22.59 3.33 -2.04
CA ASP A 8 21.29 3.63 -1.42
C ASP A 8 20.44 4.32 -2.49
N ILE A 9 19.83 3.52 -3.36
CA ILE A 9 18.81 3.99 -4.30
C ILE A 9 17.55 4.20 -3.46
N ASP A 10 17.11 5.45 -3.36
CA ASP A 10 15.76 5.73 -2.87
C ASP A 10 14.76 5.17 -3.88
N MET A 11 14.14 4.05 -3.53
CA MET A 11 13.11 3.39 -4.32
C MET A 11 11.71 3.84 -3.90
N SER A 12 11.58 4.88 -3.08
CA SER A 12 10.27 5.41 -2.70
C SER A 12 9.61 6.10 -3.88
N PHE A 13 8.30 5.91 -3.96
CA PHE A 13 7.49 6.64 -4.92
C PHE A 13 7.24 8.06 -4.42
N ASN A 14 7.47 9.04 -5.27
CA ASN A 14 6.93 10.37 -5.04
C ASN A 14 5.45 10.44 -5.47
N GLU A 15 4.76 11.52 -5.08
CA GLU A 15 3.35 11.72 -5.41
C GLU A 15 3.06 11.65 -6.92
N TYR A 16 3.97 12.16 -7.77
CA TYR A 16 3.80 12.14 -9.22
C TYR A 16 3.87 10.72 -9.80
N GLU A 17 4.76 9.88 -9.28
CA GLU A 17 4.82 8.47 -9.67
C GLU A 17 3.56 7.72 -9.26
N ILE A 18 3.03 7.99 -8.06
CA ILE A 18 1.74 7.43 -7.62
C ILE A 18 0.60 7.92 -8.52
N ARG A 19 0.56 9.21 -8.90
CA ARG A 19 -0.42 9.73 -9.87
C ARG A 19 -0.37 8.98 -11.19
N THR A 20 0.83 8.75 -11.71
CA THR A 20 1.03 8.04 -12.98
C THR A 20 0.50 6.61 -12.88
N MET A 21 0.87 5.89 -11.82
CA MET A 21 0.37 4.52 -11.57
C MET A 21 -1.16 4.46 -11.46
N LEU A 22 -1.78 5.39 -10.73
CA LEU A 22 -3.24 5.43 -10.59
C LEU A 22 -3.93 5.80 -11.91
N SER A 23 -3.33 6.68 -12.72
CA SER A 23 -3.87 7.08 -14.02
C SER A 23 -3.88 5.89 -14.98
N ASP A 24 -2.76 5.16 -15.06
CA ASP A 24 -2.65 3.96 -15.89
C ASP A 24 -3.67 2.90 -15.46
N TYR A 25 -3.76 2.64 -14.15
CA TYR A 25 -4.74 1.72 -13.59
C TYR A 25 -6.19 2.14 -13.89
N SER A 26 -6.52 3.41 -13.71
CA SER A 26 -7.86 3.95 -13.97
C SER A 26 -8.26 3.79 -15.44
N ASN A 27 -7.32 4.04 -16.37
CA ASN A 27 -7.54 3.90 -17.80
C ASN A 27 -7.73 2.45 -18.21
N GLU A 28 -6.89 1.54 -17.72
CA GLU A 28 -6.98 0.10 -17.99
C GLU A 28 -8.31 -0.51 -17.52
N ASN A 29 -8.84 -0.02 -16.40
CA ASN A 29 -10.06 -0.54 -15.79
C ASN A 29 -11.31 0.30 -16.09
N MET A 30 -11.20 1.34 -16.93
CA MET A 30 -12.31 2.27 -17.25
C MET A 30 -12.99 2.87 -16.01
N LEU A 31 -12.18 3.20 -14.99
CA LEU A 31 -12.63 3.82 -13.75
C LEU A 31 -12.46 5.34 -13.84
N ASN A 32 -13.23 6.07 -13.03
CA ASN A 32 -13.13 7.53 -12.93
C ASN A 32 -12.57 7.91 -11.56
N PHE A 33 -11.25 7.99 -11.46
CA PHE A 33 -10.55 8.35 -10.23
C PHE A 33 -10.30 9.85 -10.12
N ASP A 34 -10.38 10.39 -8.90
CA ASP A 34 -9.74 11.66 -8.59
C ASP A 34 -8.25 11.42 -8.32
N ILE A 35 -7.46 11.35 -9.40
CA ILE A 35 -6.04 10.97 -9.37
C ILE A 35 -5.23 11.88 -8.44
N GLU A 36 -5.51 13.18 -8.42
CA GLU A 36 -4.79 14.13 -7.60
C GLU A 36 -5.09 13.92 -6.11
N VAL A 37 -6.35 13.73 -5.74
CA VAL A 37 -6.72 13.49 -4.34
C VAL A 37 -6.19 12.14 -3.86
N LEU A 38 -6.39 11.07 -4.63
CA LEU A 38 -5.99 9.72 -4.23
C LEU A 38 -4.47 9.59 -4.09
N SER A 39 -3.69 10.16 -5.01
CA SER A 39 -2.22 10.10 -4.93
C SER A 39 -1.67 10.82 -3.69
N LYS A 40 -2.22 11.98 -3.34
CA LYS A 40 -1.86 12.71 -2.12
C LYS A 40 -2.18 11.90 -0.87
N GLU A 41 -3.37 11.31 -0.80
CA GLU A 41 -3.80 10.56 0.37
C GLU A 41 -2.98 9.26 0.53
N ILE A 42 -2.68 8.55 -0.56
CA ILE A 42 -1.77 7.39 -0.52
C ILE A 42 -0.37 7.82 -0.10
N TYR A 43 0.20 8.86 -0.70
CA TYR A 43 1.55 9.34 -0.34
C TYR A 43 1.61 9.76 1.14
N LYS A 44 0.60 10.46 1.64
CA LYS A 44 0.51 10.88 3.05
C LYS A 44 0.57 9.72 4.04
N PHE A 45 -0.05 8.59 3.73
CA PHE A 45 -0.02 7.42 4.63
C PHE A 45 1.19 6.52 4.44
N THR A 46 1.77 6.51 3.24
CA THR A 46 2.83 5.56 2.88
C THR A 46 4.21 6.18 2.84
N ASN A 47 4.32 7.51 2.82
CA ASN A 47 5.54 8.25 2.50
C ASN A 47 6.27 7.69 1.26
N GLY A 48 5.51 7.16 0.30
CA GLY A 48 6.07 6.56 -0.91
C GLY A 48 6.65 5.15 -0.76
N TYR A 49 6.61 4.51 0.42
CA TYR A 49 7.17 3.17 0.59
C TYR A 49 6.49 2.17 -0.36
N PRO A 50 7.21 1.54 -1.32
CA PRO A 50 6.60 0.77 -2.41
C PRO A 50 5.70 -0.36 -1.95
N PHE A 51 6.10 -1.03 -0.87
CA PHE A 51 5.31 -2.09 -0.26
C PHE A 51 3.98 -1.56 0.27
N LEU A 52 3.97 -0.43 0.99
CA LEU A 52 2.76 0.13 1.56
C LEU A 52 1.81 0.65 0.47
N VAL A 53 2.35 1.33 -0.54
CA VAL A 53 1.58 1.77 -1.72
C VAL A 53 0.87 0.58 -2.36
N SER A 54 1.64 -0.46 -2.69
CA SER A 54 1.10 -1.69 -3.31
C SER A 54 0.06 -2.37 -2.43
N ARG A 55 0.31 -2.47 -1.12
CA ARG A 55 -0.57 -3.18 -0.19
C ARG A 55 -1.89 -2.44 0.02
N ILE A 56 -1.89 -1.11 0.08
CA ILE A 56 -3.12 -0.31 0.12
C ILE A 56 -3.97 -0.57 -1.13
N CYS A 57 -3.38 -0.44 -2.31
CA CYS A 57 -4.07 -0.68 -3.58
C CYS A 57 -4.69 -2.09 -3.62
N GLN A 58 -3.92 -3.10 -3.21
CA GLN A 58 -4.38 -4.47 -3.14
C GLN A 58 -5.56 -4.67 -2.19
N ILE A 59 -5.50 -4.12 -0.97
CA ILE A 59 -6.59 -4.23 0.02
C ILE A 59 -7.87 -3.57 -0.52
N ILE A 60 -7.77 -2.43 -1.20
CA ILE A 60 -8.93 -1.79 -1.81
C ILE A 60 -9.57 -2.72 -2.83
N ASP A 61 -8.80 -3.24 -3.78
CA ASP A 61 -9.30 -4.10 -4.85
C ASP A 61 -9.84 -5.45 -4.38
N GLU A 62 -9.14 -6.09 -3.45
CA GLU A 62 -9.43 -7.48 -3.07
C GLU A 62 -10.36 -7.60 -1.86
N ASN A 63 -10.32 -6.62 -0.94
CA ASN A 63 -11.06 -6.73 0.33
C ASN A 63 -12.25 -5.77 0.38
N ILE A 64 -12.14 -4.59 -0.24
CA ILE A 64 -13.16 -3.54 -0.12
C ILE A 64 -14.06 -3.49 -1.35
N LEU A 65 -13.49 -3.54 -2.55
CA LEU A 65 -14.17 -3.41 -3.84
C LEU A 65 -13.97 -4.67 -4.69
N LYS A 66 -14.29 -5.85 -4.13
CA LYS A 66 -14.05 -7.19 -4.72
C LYS A 66 -14.40 -7.37 -6.21
N ASN A 67 -15.35 -6.61 -6.73
CA ASN A 67 -15.77 -6.71 -8.13
C ASN A 67 -15.13 -5.67 -9.05
N ARG A 68 -14.33 -4.74 -8.51
CA ARG A 68 -13.67 -3.62 -9.22
C ARG A 68 -14.60 -2.72 -10.06
N ASP A 69 -15.92 -2.83 -9.88
CA ASP A 69 -16.92 -2.06 -10.63
C ASP A 69 -17.07 -0.60 -10.16
N LYS A 70 -16.25 -0.14 -9.21
CA LYS A 70 -16.41 1.17 -8.57
C LYS A 70 -15.09 1.91 -8.45
N ALA A 71 -15.17 3.22 -8.69
CA ALA A 71 -14.06 4.11 -8.47
C ALA A 71 -13.65 4.15 -6.98
N TRP A 72 -12.36 4.33 -6.73
CA TRP A 72 -11.84 4.56 -5.40
C TRP A 72 -12.16 5.98 -4.94
N ASP A 73 -12.16 6.17 -3.63
CA ASP A 73 -12.21 7.48 -2.97
C ASP A 73 -11.30 7.43 -1.73
N GLU A 74 -11.15 8.57 -1.05
CA GLU A 74 -10.33 8.67 0.16
C GLU A 74 -10.82 7.74 1.29
N PHE A 75 -12.12 7.46 1.36
CA PHE A 75 -12.69 6.56 2.36
C PHE A 75 -12.20 5.12 2.16
N HIS A 76 -12.10 4.66 0.92
CA HIS A 76 -11.52 3.36 0.61
C HIS A 76 -10.05 3.27 1.04
N ILE A 77 -9.25 4.32 0.83
CA ILE A 77 -7.83 4.38 1.28
C ILE A 77 -7.74 4.30 2.81
N GLN A 78 -8.53 5.10 3.52
CA GLN A 78 -8.52 5.11 5.00
C GLN A 78 -8.95 3.75 5.57
N LYS A 79 -9.94 3.11 4.95
CA LYS A 79 -10.36 1.76 5.34
C LYS A 79 -9.27 0.72 5.07
N ALA A 80 -8.57 0.81 3.94
CA ALA A 80 -7.46 -0.07 3.63
C ALA A 80 -6.29 0.09 4.62
N MET A 81 -5.98 1.32 5.02
CA MET A 81 -4.99 1.60 6.06
C MET A 81 -5.35 0.96 7.40
N LYS A 82 -6.62 1.03 7.80
CA LYS A 82 -7.07 0.37 9.04
C LYS A 82 -6.88 -1.14 8.99
N ILE A 83 -7.25 -1.78 7.88
CA ILE A 83 -7.05 -3.22 7.66
C ILE A 83 -5.55 -3.57 7.74
N LEU A 84 -4.69 -2.78 7.08
CA LEU A 84 -3.25 -3.00 7.10
C LEU A 84 -2.65 -2.93 8.51
N LEU A 85 -3.11 -1.99 9.35
CA LEU A 85 -2.67 -1.89 10.74
C LEU A 85 -3.13 -3.11 11.57
N GLU A 86 -4.36 -3.57 11.37
CA GLU A 86 -4.90 -4.77 12.03
C GLU A 86 -4.16 -6.05 11.61
N GLU A 87 -3.80 -6.18 10.33
CA GLU A 87 -2.98 -7.30 9.82
C GLU A 87 -1.60 -7.33 10.49
N ASN A 88 -0.93 -6.18 10.59
CA ASN A 88 0.36 -6.09 11.26
C ASN A 88 0.26 -6.47 12.73
N ASN A 89 -0.75 -5.97 13.46
CA ASN A 89 -0.96 -6.31 14.86
C ASN A 89 -1.18 -7.82 15.05
N THR A 90 -2.00 -8.44 14.19
CA THR A 90 -2.25 -9.88 14.23
C THR A 90 -0.97 -10.68 13.99
N LEU A 91 -0.14 -10.26 13.03
CA LEU A 91 1.16 -10.88 12.78
C LEU A 91 2.10 -10.76 13.99
N PHE A 92 2.15 -9.59 14.65
CA PHE A 92 2.94 -9.42 15.88
C PHE A 92 2.44 -10.32 17.02
N ASP A 93 1.13 -10.42 17.22
CA ASP A 93 0.54 -11.29 18.24
C ASP A 93 0.89 -12.76 17.99
N ASP A 94 0.85 -13.21 16.74
CA ASP A 94 1.18 -14.59 16.37
C ASP A 94 2.68 -14.87 16.51
N LEU A 95 3.55 -13.90 16.21
CA LEU A 95 4.99 -14.02 16.50
C LEU A 95 5.25 -14.20 18.00
N ILE A 96 4.58 -13.45 18.86
CA ILE A 96 4.71 -13.56 20.32
C ILE A 96 4.28 -14.95 20.80
N LYS A 97 3.11 -15.44 20.37
CA LYS A 97 2.63 -16.78 20.73
C LYS A 97 3.58 -17.88 20.30
N ASN A 98 4.16 -17.77 19.09
CA ASN A 98 5.10 -18.76 18.58
C ASN A 98 6.40 -18.80 19.39
N MET A 99 6.88 -17.65 19.89
CA MET A 99 8.02 -17.60 20.78
C MET A 99 7.71 -18.30 22.12
N GLU A 100 6.57 -17.98 22.74
CA GLU A 100 6.16 -18.59 24.03
C GLU A 100 5.94 -20.11 23.93
N ASN A 101 5.47 -20.61 22.78
CA ASN A 101 5.20 -22.04 22.58
C ASN A 101 6.46 -22.86 22.27
N ASN A 102 7.53 -22.24 21.75
CA ASN A 102 8.78 -22.93 21.42
C ASN A 102 9.74 -23.07 22.62
N ASP A 103 9.42 -22.46 23.76
CA ASP A 103 10.19 -22.57 25.02
C ASP A 103 9.73 -23.75 25.92
N LYS A 104 8.99 -24.73 25.36
CA LYS A 104 8.53 -25.96 26.05
C LYS A 104 9.12 -27.25 25.47
#